data_AF-A0A3D2KKN5-F1
#
_entry.id   AF-A0A3D2KKN5-F1
#
_cell.length_a   1.000
_cell.length_b   1.000
_cell.length_c   1.000
_cell.angle_alpha   90.00
_cell.angle_beta   90.00
_cell.angle_gamma   90.00
#
_symmetry.space_group_name_H-M   'P 1'
#
loop_
_entity.id
_entity.type
_entity.pdbx_description
1 polymer ?
#
loop_
_entity_poly.entity_id
_entity_poly.type
_entity_poly.pdbx_seq_one_letter_code
_entity_poly.pdbx_strand_id
1 'polypeptide(L)'
;VLETEDLTPEQIDDIYEVLTEKGIEVVSDASEAGSAASSKAARVRASAVGDTSDSDLAVPEGVAVDDPVRMYLKEIGRVPLLTPEEEVELAKRVEAGDEEAKRRLAEANLRLVVSIAKRYVGRGMLFLDLIQEGNLG
;
A
#
# COMPACT_ATOMS: atom_id res chain seq x y z
N VAL A 1 -1.77 -34.70 28.60
CA VAL A 1 -0.80 -33.59 28.48
C VAL A 1 -0.73 -33.30 27.00
N LEU A 2 -1.37 -32.24 26.54
CA LEU A 2 -1.22 -31.81 25.14
C LEU A 2 0.12 -31.07 25.11
N GLU A 3 1.12 -31.65 24.45
CA GLU A 3 2.37 -30.97 24.15
C GLU A 3 2.06 -29.85 23.17
N THR A 4 2.03 -28.62 23.65
CA THR A 4 2.07 -27.43 22.80
C THR A 4 3.50 -27.32 22.29
N GLU A 5 3.78 -27.94 21.14
CA GLU A 5 5.01 -27.62 20.43
C GLU A 5 4.92 -26.15 20.00
N ASP A 6 5.80 -25.31 20.56
CA ASP A 6 5.92 -23.92 20.17
C ASP A 6 6.46 -23.89 18.72
N LEU A 7 5.56 -23.68 17.76
CA LEU A 7 5.91 -23.48 16.36
C LEU A 7 6.71 -22.18 16.23
N THR A 8 7.82 -22.21 15.50
CA THR A 8 8.54 -20.97 15.19
C THR A 8 7.73 -20.12 14.21
N PRO A 9 7.92 -18.79 14.18
CA PRO A 9 7.21 -17.91 13.26
C PRO A 9 7.34 -18.34 11.78
N GLU A 10 8.52 -18.86 11.39
CA GLU A 10 8.73 -19.34 10.02
C GLU A 10 7.88 -20.59 9.70
N GLN A 11 7.71 -21.49 10.68
CA GLN A 11 6.88 -22.68 10.50
C GLN A 11 5.40 -22.33 10.44
N ILE A 12 4.99 -21.26 11.11
CA ILE A 12 3.62 -20.75 11.04
C ILE A 12 3.36 -20.23 9.62
N ASP A 13 4.27 -19.45 9.05
CA ASP A 13 4.13 -18.90 7.70
C ASP A 13 4.03 -20.02 6.62
N ASP A 14 4.88 -21.05 6.70
CA ASP A 14 4.82 -22.21 5.80
C ASP A 14 3.44 -22.91 5.82
N ILE A 15 2.83 -23.00 7.01
CA ILE A 15 1.51 -23.61 7.19
C ILE A 15 0.42 -22.72 6.55
N TYR A 16 0.52 -21.40 6.70
CA TYR A 16 -0.41 -20.45 6.08
C TYR A 16 -0.35 -20.51 4.54
N GLU A 17 0.84 -20.66 3.95
CA GLU A 17 0.99 -20.81 2.50
C GLU A 17 0.29 -22.07 1.97
N VAL A 18 0.53 -23.22 2.60
CA VAL A 18 -0.07 -24.51 2.20
C VAL A 18 -1.60 -24.49 2.34
N LEU A 19 -2.11 -23.85 3.39
CA LEU A 19 -3.55 -23.73 3.62
C LEU A 19 -4.20 -22.81 2.58
N THR A 20 -3.52 -21.72 2.23
CA THR A 20 -3.98 -20.78 1.18
C THR A 20 -3.97 -21.41 -0.21
N GLU A 21 -2.92 -22.18 -0.56
CA GLU A 21 -2.84 -22.92 -1.83
C GLU A 21 -3.97 -23.94 -1.98
N LYS A 22 -4.39 -24.54 -0.86
CA LYS A 22 -5.53 -25.47 -0.79
C LYS A 22 -6.89 -24.76 -0.69
N GLY A 23 -6.92 -23.43 -0.67
CA GLY A 23 -8.13 -22.62 -0.60
C GLY A 23 -8.83 -22.66 0.76
N ILE A 24 -8.08 -22.91 1.83
CA ILE A 24 -8.59 -22.96 3.21
C ILE A 24 -8.29 -21.60 3.87
N GLU A 25 -9.35 -20.90 4.25
CA GLU A 25 -9.27 -19.64 5.00
C GLU A 25 -9.05 -19.94 6.49
N VAL A 26 -7.91 -19.50 7.03
CA VAL A 26 -7.59 -19.67 8.45
C VAL A 26 -8.13 -18.46 9.22
N VAL A 27 -9.22 -18.68 9.95
CA VAL A 27 -9.84 -17.67 10.81
C VAL A 27 -9.38 -17.88 12.24
N SER A 28 -8.89 -16.84 12.90
CA SER A 28 -8.57 -16.87 14.33
C SER A 28 -9.88 -16.77 15.14
N ASP A 29 -10.01 -17.61 16.16
CA ASP A 29 -11.21 -17.85 17.00
C ASP A 29 -11.67 -16.62 17.83
N ALA A 30 -11.13 -15.43 17.54
CA ALA A 30 -11.48 -14.17 18.20
C ALA A 30 -12.58 -13.38 17.46
N SER A 31 -13.09 -13.86 16.33
CA SER A 31 -14.20 -13.22 15.61
C SER A 31 -15.18 -14.23 15.03
N GLU A 32 -15.91 -14.94 15.89
CA GLU A 32 -17.19 -15.55 15.53
C GLU A 32 -18.23 -14.42 15.35
N ALA A 33 -18.29 -13.83 14.14
CA ALA A 33 -19.50 -13.25 13.55
C ALA A 33 -19.22 -12.72 12.13
N GLY A 34 -19.45 -13.56 11.12
CA GLY A 34 -19.85 -13.03 9.81
C GLY A 34 -19.38 -13.77 8.56
N SER A 35 -20.33 -14.50 7.97
CA SER A 35 -20.45 -14.80 6.54
C SER A 35 -19.61 -15.93 5.95
N ALA A 36 -20.07 -17.16 6.21
CA ALA A 36 -19.93 -18.23 5.24
C ALA A 36 -20.62 -17.86 3.91
N ALA A 37 -19.92 -18.17 2.81
CA ALA A 37 -20.34 -18.19 1.40
C ALA A 37 -20.37 -16.85 0.63
N SER A 38 -19.28 -16.59 -0.10
CA SER A 38 -19.39 -16.06 -1.47
C SER A 38 -18.60 -16.94 -2.43
N SER A 39 -19.26 -17.99 -2.90
CA SER A 39 -18.78 -18.80 -4.00
C SER A 39 -18.82 -18.01 -5.32
N LYS A 40 -17.66 -18.00 -5.99
CA LYS A 40 -17.46 -18.03 -7.46
C LYS A 40 -18.01 -16.90 -8.36
N ALA A 41 -17.07 -16.38 -9.14
CA ALA A 41 -17.19 -16.15 -10.59
C ALA A 41 -18.18 -15.07 -11.10
N ALA A 42 -17.76 -13.81 -11.04
CA ALA A 42 -18.04 -12.76 -12.03
C ALA A 42 -17.20 -11.54 -11.64
N ARG A 43 -16.19 -11.09 -12.38
CA ARG A 43 -16.34 -10.45 -13.69
C ARG A 43 -14.95 -10.13 -14.24
N VAL A 44 -14.51 -10.93 -15.20
CA VAL A 44 -13.51 -10.49 -16.18
C VAL A 44 -14.23 -9.55 -17.16
N ARG A 45 -13.53 -8.50 -17.59
CA ARG A 45 -13.88 -7.46 -18.61
C ARG A 45 -14.69 -6.27 -18.08
N ALA A 46 -14.34 -5.01 -18.33
CA ALA A 46 -13.35 -4.35 -19.20
C ALA A 46 -13.17 -2.91 -18.64
N SER A 47 -11.94 -2.46 -18.39
CA SER A 47 -11.12 -1.60 -19.28
C SER A 47 -11.64 -0.17 -19.44
N ALA A 48 -10.90 0.79 -18.86
CA ALA A 48 -10.19 1.86 -19.58
C ALA A 48 -9.99 3.09 -18.67
N VAL A 49 -8.84 3.18 -17.99
CA VAL A 49 -8.02 4.41 -17.92
C VAL A 49 -6.59 3.98 -17.58
N GLY A 50 -5.66 4.24 -18.50
CA GLY A 50 -4.26 4.55 -18.22
C GLY A 50 -3.36 3.41 -17.73
N ASP A 51 -2.79 2.67 -18.67
CA ASP A 51 -1.46 2.09 -18.49
C ASP A 51 -0.43 3.22 -18.53
N THR A 52 0.20 3.53 -17.39
CA THR A 52 1.56 4.08 -17.34
C THR A 52 2.21 3.64 -16.03
N SER A 53 3.03 2.59 -16.09
CA SER A 53 4.15 2.31 -15.17
C SER A 53 3.83 2.46 -13.66
N ASP A 54 3.06 1.53 -13.10
CA ASP A 54 2.70 1.52 -11.67
C ASP A 54 3.38 0.38 -10.89
N SER A 55 4.51 -0.11 -11.41
CA SER A 55 5.31 -1.17 -10.75
C SER A 55 5.84 -0.72 -9.38
N ASP A 56 6.04 0.58 -9.20
CA ASP A 56 6.67 1.14 -8.01
C ASP A 56 5.69 1.33 -6.85
N LEU A 57 4.37 1.22 -7.09
CA LEU A 57 3.34 1.26 -6.05
C LEU A 57 2.75 -0.12 -5.71
N ALA A 58 3.38 -1.21 -6.20
CA ALA A 58 3.00 -2.56 -5.83
C ALA A 58 2.93 -2.70 -4.30
N VAL A 59 1.74 -3.04 -3.82
CA VAL A 59 1.42 -3.24 -2.41
C VAL A 59 1.99 -4.61 -2.01
N PRO A 60 2.69 -4.74 -0.87
CA PRO A 60 3.13 -6.05 -0.38
C PRO A 60 1.97 -7.04 -0.29
N GLU A 61 2.16 -8.28 -0.75
CA GLU A 61 1.17 -9.35 -0.59
C GLU A 61 0.98 -9.63 0.91
N GLY A 62 -0.27 -9.58 1.39
CA GLY A 62 -0.62 -9.64 2.83
C GLY A 62 -1.52 -8.49 3.32
N VAL A 63 -1.77 -7.50 2.47
CA VAL A 63 -2.56 -6.30 2.79
C VAL A 63 -4.04 -6.47 2.40
N ALA A 64 -4.93 -6.54 3.40
CA ALA A 64 -6.38 -6.66 3.23
C ALA A 64 -6.99 -5.49 2.42
N VAL A 65 -8.17 -5.72 1.80
CA VAL A 65 -8.81 -4.77 0.88
C VAL A 65 -9.24 -3.45 1.55
N ASP A 66 -9.38 -3.43 2.89
CA ASP A 66 -9.68 -2.25 3.72
C ASP A 66 -8.44 -1.67 4.45
N ASP A 67 -7.23 -1.96 3.97
CA ASP A 67 -6.01 -1.42 4.58
C ASP A 67 -5.84 0.09 4.29
N PRO A 68 -5.68 0.93 5.33
CA PRO A 68 -5.32 2.35 5.19
C PRO A 68 -4.13 2.62 4.25
N VAL A 69 -3.12 1.74 4.21
CA VAL A 69 -1.98 1.82 3.29
C VAL A 69 -2.44 1.77 1.84
N ARG A 70 -3.31 0.82 1.52
CA ARG A 70 -3.80 0.58 0.16
C ARG A 70 -4.68 1.75 -0.30
N MET A 71 -5.46 2.31 0.61
CA MET A 71 -6.26 3.51 0.35
C MET A 71 -5.35 4.72 0.07
N TYR A 72 -4.32 4.93 0.89
CA TYR A 72 -3.35 6.01 0.70
C TYR A 72 -2.59 5.89 -0.63
N LEU A 73 -2.07 4.71 -0.96
CA LEU A 73 -1.36 4.46 -2.23
C LEU A 73 -2.25 4.74 -3.45
N LYS A 74 -3.54 4.39 -3.35
CA LYS A 74 -4.52 4.68 -4.40
C LYS A 74 -4.80 6.18 -4.54
N GLU A 75 -4.83 6.92 -3.44
CA GLU A 75 -5.04 8.38 -3.45
C GLU A 75 -3.87 9.12 -4.11
N ILE A 76 -2.63 8.84 -3.71
CA ILE A 76 -1.44 9.46 -4.30
C ILE A 76 -1.21 9.00 -5.76
N GLY A 77 -1.72 7.81 -6.12
CA GLY A 77 -1.72 7.29 -7.48
C GLY A 77 -2.64 8.06 -8.44
N ARG A 78 -3.60 8.85 -7.93
CA ARG A 78 -4.47 9.69 -8.77
C ARG A 78 -3.80 10.98 -9.23
N VAL A 79 -2.81 11.45 -8.49
CA VAL A 79 -2.07 12.67 -8.84
C VAL A 79 -1.08 12.33 -9.97
N PRO A 80 -1.14 13.00 -11.12
CA PRO A 80 -0.20 12.77 -12.22
C PRO A 80 1.19 13.30 -11.84
N LEU A 81 2.22 12.68 -12.41
CA LEU A 81 3.60 13.16 -12.29
C LEU A 81 3.76 14.49 -13.01
N LEU A 82 4.61 15.36 -12.46
CA LEU A 82 4.98 16.62 -13.09
C LEU A 82 6.04 16.37 -14.17
N THR A 83 5.96 17.16 -15.23
CA THR A 83 7.08 17.33 -16.16
C THR A 83 8.16 18.24 -15.54
N PRO A 84 9.42 18.14 -15.99
CA PRO A 84 10.50 19.01 -15.50
C PRO A 84 10.18 20.51 -15.67
N GLU A 85 9.49 20.88 -16.76
CA GLU A 85 9.09 22.25 -17.01
C GLU A 85 8.02 22.74 -16.01
N GLU A 86 7.03 21.91 -15.71
CA GLU A 86 6.01 22.21 -14.70
C GLU A 86 6.59 22.32 -13.29
N GLU A 87 7.57 21.46 -12.96
CA GLU A 87 8.27 21.51 -11.69
C GLU A 87 8.99 22.85 -11.50
N VAL A 88 9.70 23.33 -12.53
CA VAL A 88 10.39 24.63 -12.51
C VAL A 88 9.40 25.78 -12.40
N GLU A 89 8.25 25.71 -13.08
CA GLU A 89 7.22 26.75 -12.98
C GLU A 89 6.61 26.81 -11.57
N LEU A 90 6.26 25.65 -11.00
CA LEU A 90 5.73 25.56 -9.64
C LEU A 90 6.76 26.05 -8.62
N ALA A 91 8.02 25.67 -8.75
CA ALA A 91 9.09 26.12 -7.84
C ALA A 91 9.21 27.65 -7.81
N LYS A 92 9.19 28.31 -8.98
CA LYS A 92 9.21 29.79 -9.05
C LYS A 92 8.01 30.44 -8.38
N ARG A 93 6.82 29.82 -8.51
CA ARG A 93 5.60 30.31 -7.84
C ARG A 93 5.68 30.11 -6.33
N VAL A 94 6.24 29.00 -5.87
CA VAL A 94 6.52 28.75 -4.45
C VAL A 94 7.47 29.80 -3.88
N GLU A 95 8.54 30.15 -4.59
CA GLU A 95 9.46 31.25 -4.20
C GLU A 95 8.74 32.60 -4.11
N ALA A 96 7.71 32.81 -4.92
CA ALA A 96 6.85 34.00 -4.87
C ALA A 96 5.78 33.95 -3.75
N GLY A 97 5.74 32.89 -2.93
CA GLY A 97 4.79 32.73 -1.82
C GLY A 97 3.44 32.13 -2.20
N ASP A 98 3.34 31.45 -3.35
CA ASP A 98 2.12 30.77 -3.77
C ASP A 98 1.93 29.43 -3.04
N GLU A 99 1.06 29.43 -2.03
CA GLU A 99 0.74 28.24 -1.23
C GLU A 99 0.06 27.11 -2.05
N GLU A 100 -0.68 27.45 -3.12
CA GLU A 100 -1.30 26.42 -3.97
C GLU A 100 -0.25 25.74 -4.84
N ALA A 101 0.72 26.51 -5.34
CA ALA A 101 1.87 25.93 -6.05
C ALA A 101 2.67 25.00 -5.12
N LYS A 102 2.85 25.40 -3.85
CA LYS A 102 3.55 24.58 -2.84
C LYS A 102 2.82 23.27 -2.58
N ARG A 103 1.50 23.33 -2.40
CA ARG A 103 0.65 22.16 -2.22
C ARG A 103 0.73 21.21 -3.41
N ARG A 104 0.58 21.73 -4.63
CA ARG A 104 0.65 20.92 -5.87
C ARG A 104 2.02 20.27 -6.06
N LEU A 105 3.10 21.00 -5.77
CA LEU A 105 4.46 20.49 -5.85
C LEU A 105 4.70 19.36 -4.82
N ALA A 106 4.18 19.51 -3.59
CA ALA A 106 4.26 18.47 -2.57
C ALA A 106 3.44 17.23 -2.95
N GLU A 107 2.19 17.40 -3.38
CA GLU A 107 1.28 16.31 -3.77
C GLU A 107 1.86 15.46 -4.92
N ALA A 108 2.50 16.09 -5.91
CA ALA A 108 3.14 15.40 -7.02
C ALA A 108 4.33 14.53 -6.60
N ASN A 109 4.99 14.88 -5.49
CA ASN A 109 6.17 14.20 -4.98
C ASN A 109 5.86 13.13 -3.92
N LEU A 110 4.59 12.91 -3.55
CA LEU A 110 4.21 11.89 -2.56
C LEU A 110 4.65 10.47 -2.96
N ARG A 111 4.71 10.17 -4.26
CA ARG A 111 5.19 8.87 -4.75
C ARG A 111 6.68 8.66 -4.49
N LEU A 112 7.48 9.73 -4.54
CA LEU A 112 8.90 9.67 -4.22
C LEU A 112 9.11 9.29 -2.76
N VAL A 113 8.33 9.89 -1.85
CA VAL A 113 8.36 9.56 -0.41
C VAL A 113 8.11 8.07 -0.19
N VAL A 114 7.07 7.52 -0.82
CA VAL A 114 6.76 6.09 -0.74
C VAL A 114 7.91 5.23 -1.27
N SER A 115 8.51 5.59 -2.42
CA SER A 115 9.64 4.84 -2.98
C SER A 115 10.87 4.82 -2.06
N ILE A 116 11.08 5.89 -1.29
CA ILE A 116 12.14 5.97 -0.28
C ILE A 116 11.76 5.14 0.94
N ALA A 117 10.54 5.32 1.48
CA ALA A 117 10.03 4.61 2.64
C ALA A 117 10.03 3.09 2.46
N LYS A 118 9.76 2.60 1.23
CA LYS A 118 9.83 1.17 0.89
C LYS A 118 11.16 0.53 1.24
N ARG A 119 12.28 1.26 1.14
CA ARG A 119 13.61 0.77 1.51
C ARG A 119 13.81 0.59 3.02
N TYR A 120 12.89 1.07 3.85
CA TYR A 120 12.95 1.02 5.32
C TYR A 120 11.92 0.08 5.95
N VAL A 121 11.08 -0.57 5.15
CA VAL A 121 10.15 -1.60 5.61
C VAL A 121 10.92 -2.77 6.24
N GLY A 122 10.36 -3.37 7.29
CA GLY A 122 10.94 -4.51 7.99
C GLY A 122 12.03 -4.17 9.02
N ARG A 123 12.26 -2.88 9.32
CA ARG A 123 13.22 -2.43 10.35
C ARG A 123 12.58 -2.10 11.70
N GLY A 124 11.40 -2.64 12.00
CA GLY A 124 10.71 -2.46 13.28
C GLY A 124 9.81 -1.22 13.40
N MET A 125 9.54 -0.51 12.31
CA MET A 125 8.58 0.61 12.23
C MET A 125 7.52 0.30 11.18
N LEU A 126 6.27 0.73 11.41
CA LEU A 126 5.18 0.53 10.46
C LEU A 126 5.44 1.34 9.18
N PHE A 127 4.98 0.80 8.05
CA PHE A 127 5.19 1.44 6.76
C PHE A 127 4.50 2.82 6.66
N LEU A 128 3.32 2.98 7.26
CA LEU A 128 2.65 4.27 7.35
C LEU A 128 3.48 5.30 8.12
N ASP A 129 4.06 4.93 9.24
CA ASP A 129 4.87 5.85 10.04
C ASP A 129 6.08 6.36 9.23
N LEU A 130 6.73 5.47 8.47
CA LEU A 130 7.83 5.84 7.57
C LEU A 130 7.40 6.83 6.48
N ILE A 131 6.20 6.65 5.92
CA ILE A 131 5.63 7.58 4.93
C ILE A 131 5.31 8.93 5.58
N GLN A 132 4.72 8.92 6.77
CA GLN A 132 4.33 10.13 7.48
C GLN A 132 5.55 10.98 7.85
N GLU A 133 6.60 10.37 8.39
CA GLU A 133 7.89 11.03 8.65
C GLU A 133 8.48 11.62 7.36
N GLY A 134 8.40 10.89 6.24
CA GLY A 134 8.88 11.37 4.95
C GLY A 134 8.07 12.53 4.36
N ASN A 135 6.76 12.61 4.65
CA ASN A 135 5.90 13.72 4.21
C ASN A 135 6.08 14.99 5.07
N LEU A 136 6.66 14.86 6.27
CA LEU A 136 6.92 15.97 7.20
C LEU A 136 8.23 16.70 6.92
N GLY A 137 9.19 16.03 6.27
CA GLY A 137 10.53 16.56 5.95
C GLY A 137 10.55 17.44 4.72
#